data_AF-A0A7S0L6P6-F1
#
_entry.id   AF-A0A7S0L6P6-F1
#
_cell.length_a   1.000
_cell.length_b   1.000
_cell.length_c   1.000
_cell.angle_alpha   90.00
_cell.angle_beta   90.00
_cell.angle_gamma   90.00
#
_symmetry.space_group_name_H-M   'P 1'
#
loop_
_entity.id
_entity.type
_entity.pdbx_description
1 polymer ?
#
loop_
_entity_poly.entity_id
_entity_poly.type
_entity_poly.pdbx_seq_one_letter_code
_entity_poly.pdbx_strand_id
1 'polypeptide(L)'
;VEVVLDSGTCIGRGRRRVLVSSSALLEADVCAEGVRLAEERASSLGGWTTARHYAVPTTDVPVHESAPLLAWFGRAMAAISPLIGRHFGLQPSFLRVHDAFVVKYTAQAQAKLPMHFDESQLSITLPLNDSADYVGGGTYFCSLRRALRPERGRLLAFDGDLMH
;
A
#
# COMPACT_ATOMS: atom_id res chain seq x y z
N VAL A 1 7.13 6.56 13.04
CA VAL A 1 7.00 5.77 14.28
C VAL A 1 7.26 4.32 13.92
N GLU A 2 8.26 3.71 14.54
CA GLU A 2 8.59 2.30 14.37
C GLU A 2 7.81 1.49 15.40
N VAL A 3 7.12 0.44 14.94
CA VAL A 3 6.37 -0.47 15.79
C VAL A 3 6.92 -1.87 15.55
N VAL A 4 7.75 -2.34 16.48
CA VAL A 4 8.21 -3.73 16.50
C VAL A 4 7.17 -4.56 17.26
N LEU A 5 6.65 -5.60 16.61
CA LEU A 5 5.61 -6.45 17.19
C LEU A 5 6.25 -7.65 17.88
N ASP A 6 5.88 -7.89 19.14
CA ASP A 6 6.14 -9.15 19.84
C ASP A 6 4.85 -9.97 19.91
N SER A 7 4.96 -11.28 19.69
CA SER A 7 3.84 -12.16 19.36
C SER A 7 2.97 -12.49 20.59
N GLY A 8 1.95 -11.67 20.84
CA GLY A 8 0.84 -11.98 21.75
C GLY A 8 -0.39 -12.46 20.99
N THR A 9 -0.57 -13.78 20.85
CA THR A 9 -1.83 -14.46 20.47
C THR A 9 -2.42 -14.23 19.07
N CYS A 10 -1.60 -14.11 18.02
CA CYS A 10 -1.96 -14.45 16.64
C CYS A 10 -0.71 -14.95 15.91
N ILE A 11 -0.78 -16.16 15.35
CA ILE A 11 0.35 -17.08 15.15
C ILE A 11 1.42 -16.51 14.19
N GLY A 12 2.69 -16.60 14.60
CA GLY A 12 3.88 -16.34 13.78
C GLY A 12 5.14 -16.15 14.63
N ARG A 13 6.15 -17.01 14.45
CA ARG A 13 7.45 -16.91 15.14
C ARG A 13 8.39 -16.02 14.32
N GLY A 14 8.65 -14.81 14.79
CA GLY A 14 9.61 -13.89 14.17
C GLY A 14 9.40 -12.44 14.61
N ARG A 15 10.46 -11.62 14.52
CA ARG A 15 10.41 -10.19 14.85
C ARG A 15 9.71 -9.45 13.70
N ARG A 16 8.40 -9.31 13.80
CA ARG A 16 7.55 -8.71 12.78
C ARG A 16 7.58 -7.18 12.87
N ARG A 17 7.72 -6.53 11.72
CA ARG A 17 7.97 -5.09 11.63
C ARG A 17 6.83 -4.40 10.92
N VAL A 18 6.41 -3.28 11.49
CA VAL A 18 5.51 -2.32 10.87
C VAL A 18 6.12 -0.93 10.98
N LEU A 19 6.19 -0.25 9.85
CA LEU A 19 6.74 1.09 9.71
C LEU A 19 5.65 2.05 9.25
N VAL A 20 5.46 3.13 9.99
CA VAL A 20 4.73 4.31 9.50
C VAL A 20 5.71 5.48 9.40
N SER A 21 5.86 6.06 8.20
CA SER A 21 6.74 7.22 8.01
C SER A 21 6.32 8.37 8.92
N SER A 22 7.26 9.12 9.50
CA SER A 22 6.95 10.25 10.40
C SER A 22 6.44 11.50 9.66
N SER A 23 6.79 11.63 8.39
CA SER A 23 6.41 12.73 7.49
C SER A 23 5.91 12.17 6.16
N ALA A 24 5.27 13.03 5.36
CA ALA A 24 5.00 12.73 3.96
C ALA A 24 6.31 12.47 3.22
N LEU A 25 6.29 11.47 2.34
CA LEU A 25 7.35 11.16 1.39
C LEU A 25 6.99 11.64 -0.02
N LEU A 26 5.69 11.77 -0.30
CA LEU A 26 5.16 12.35 -1.51
C LEU A 26 4.35 13.60 -1.18
N GLU A 27 4.55 14.63 -1.99
CA GLU A 27 3.75 15.84 -1.95
C GLU A 27 2.32 15.59 -2.46
N ALA A 28 1.41 16.49 -2.08
CA ALA A 28 -0.02 16.34 -2.38
C ALA A 28 -0.33 16.29 -3.88
N ASP A 29 0.41 17.05 -4.69
CA ASP A 29 0.31 17.08 -6.14
C ASP A 29 0.80 15.77 -6.79
N VAL A 30 1.89 15.19 -6.28
CA VAL A 30 2.39 13.88 -6.70
C VAL A 30 1.36 12.79 -6.39
N CYS A 31 0.73 12.83 -5.21
CA CYS A 31 -0.35 11.90 -4.88
C CYS A 31 -1.55 12.06 -5.83
N ALA A 32 -1.97 13.31 -6.07
CA ALA A 32 -3.09 13.62 -6.97
C ALA A 32 -2.80 13.20 -8.43
N GLU A 33 -1.55 13.34 -8.89
CA GLU A 33 -1.12 12.84 -10.20
C GLU A 33 -1.33 11.32 -10.30
N GLY A 34 -0.94 10.56 -9.28
CA GLY A 34 -1.13 9.11 -9.23
C GLY A 34 -2.60 8.70 -9.33
N VAL A 35 -3.48 9.38 -8.58
CA VAL A 35 -4.94 9.18 -8.66
C VAL A 35 -5.45 9.46 -10.08
N ARG A 36 -5.09 10.62 -10.64
CA ARG A 36 -5.53 11.02 -12.00
C ARG A 36 -5.11 10.00 -13.05
N LEU A 37 -3.85 9.55 -13.02
CA LEU A 37 -3.32 8.58 -13.97
C LEU A 37 -4.00 7.20 -13.84
N ALA A 38 -4.35 6.79 -12.61
CA ALA A 38 -5.10 5.56 -12.39
C ALA A 38 -6.55 5.66 -12.91
N GLU A 39 -7.25 6.76 -12.64
CA GLU A 39 -8.62 7.00 -13.16
C GLU A 39 -8.64 7.09 -14.70
N GLU A 40 -7.67 7.77 -15.31
CA GLU A 40 -7.52 7.82 -16.77
C GLU A 40 -7.29 6.43 -17.36
N ARG A 41 -6.45 5.61 -16.72
CA ARG A 41 -6.21 4.23 -17.15
C ARG A 41 -7.47 3.38 -17.00
N ALA A 42 -8.16 3.44 -15.87
CA ALA A 42 -9.42 2.75 -15.68
C ALA A 42 -10.45 3.16 -16.75
N SER A 43 -10.60 4.46 -17.01
CA SER A 43 -11.49 4.97 -18.06
C SER A 43 -11.12 4.43 -19.45
N SER A 44 -9.83 4.33 -19.77
CA SER A 44 -9.36 3.78 -21.07
C SER A 44 -9.68 2.29 -21.24
N LEU A 45 -9.89 1.57 -20.13
CA LEU A 45 -10.24 0.15 -20.09
C LEU A 45 -11.75 -0.10 -19.98
N GLY A 46 -12.57 0.96 -19.97
CA GLY A 46 -14.01 0.87 -19.74
C GLY A 46 -14.40 0.69 -18.27
N GLY A 47 -13.45 0.85 -17.34
CA GLY A 47 -13.68 0.76 -15.90
C GLY A 47 -12.47 0.24 -15.12
N TRP A 48 -12.64 0.19 -13.81
CA TRP A 48 -11.71 -0.45 -12.89
C TRP A 48 -11.80 -1.98 -13.03
N THR A 49 -10.68 -2.69 -12.92
CA THR A 49 -10.72 -4.16 -12.88
C THR A 49 -11.14 -4.63 -11.49
N THR A 50 -11.79 -5.79 -11.36
CA THR A 50 -12.33 -6.27 -10.08
C THR A 50 -12.00 -7.72 -9.76
N ALA A 51 -11.14 -8.36 -10.55
CA ALA A 51 -10.91 -9.82 -10.50
C ALA A 51 -9.45 -10.24 -10.74
N ARG A 52 -8.47 -9.33 -10.53
CA ARG A 52 -7.05 -9.61 -10.78
C ARG A 52 -6.43 -10.59 -9.78
N HIS A 53 -6.89 -10.60 -8.52
CA HIS A 53 -6.38 -11.51 -7.49
C HIS A 53 -7.43 -12.58 -7.14
N TYR A 54 -7.06 -13.85 -7.24
CA TYR A 54 -8.00 -14.98 -7.05
C TYR A 54 -8.47 -15.12 -5.59
N ALA A 55 -7.56 -14.94 -4.62
CA ALA A 55 -7.88 -15.14 -3.20
C ALA A 55 -8.58 -13.92 -2.57
N VAL A 56 -8.12 -12.71 -2.90
CA VAL A 56 -8.59 -11.44 -2.33
C VAL A 56 -8.68 -10.35 -3.41
N PRO A 57 -9.67 -10.43 -4.32
CA PRO A 57 -9.75 -9.51 -5.44
C PRO A 57 -9.95 -8.06 -4.98
N THR A 58 -9.22 -7.14 -5.60
CA THR A 58 -9.38 -5.70 -5.44
C THR A 58 -9.97 -5.03 -6.66
N THR A 59 -10.57 -3.85 -6.44
CA THR A 59 -10.97 -2.89 -7.47
C THR A 59 -9.75 -2.04 -7.78
N ASP A 60 -9.00 -2.39 -8.81
CA ASP A 60 -7.66 -1.84 -9.02
C ASP A 60 -7.26 -1.64 -10.48
N VAL A 61 -6.16 -0.92 -10.64
CA VAL A 61 -5.42 -0.76 -11.89
C VAL A 61 -3.95 -1.17 -11.66
N PRO A 62 -3.41 -2.13 -12.41
CA PRO A 62 -2.00 -2.46 -12.37
C PRO A 62 -1.13 -1.34 -12.93
N VAL A 63 -0.11 -0.96 -12.18
CA VAL A 63 0.79 0.14 -12.53
C VAL A 63 1.54 -0.12 -13.84
N HIS A 64 2.00 -1.36 -14.05
CA HIS A 64 2.85 -1.71 -15.19
C HIS A 64 2.12 -1.70 -16.54
N GLU A 65 0.79 -1.72 -16.54
CA GLU A 65 -0.03 -1.69 -17.77
C GLU A 65 -0.30 -0.26 -18.28
N SER A 66 0.21 0.77 -17.59
CA SER A 66 0.09 2.16 -17.99
C SER A 66 1.46 2.83 -17.89
N ALA A 67 2.07 3.15 -19.05
CA ALA A 67 3.40 3.76 -19.07
C ALA A 67 3.49 5.08 -18.26
N PRO A 68 2.50 5.99 -18.30
CA PRO A 68 2.48 7.17 -17.43
C PRO A 68 2.42 6.82 -15.94
N LEU A 69 1.57 5.86 -15.56
CA LEU A 69 1.41 5.44 -14.16
C LEU A 69 2.67 4.72 -13.65
N LEU A 70 3.32 3.93 -14.50
CA LEU A 70 4.60 3.29 -14.22
C LEU A 70 5.72 4.32 -14.02
N ALA A 71 5.77 5.36 -14.85
CA ALA A 71 6.73 6.45 -14.69
C ALA A 71 6.51 7.23 -13.38
N TRP A 72 5.25 7.50 -13.02
CA TRP A 72 4.88 8.07 -11.73
C TRP A 72 5.32 7.18 -10.56
N PHE A 73 5.03 5.87 -10.64
CA PHE A 73 5.40 4.90 -9.62
C PHE A 73 6.92 4.81 -9.43
N GLY A 74 7.70 4.89 -10.51
CA GLY A 74 9.16 4.96 -10.43
C GLY A 74 9.66 6.14 -9.59
N ARG A 75 9.05 7.33 -9.75
CA ARG A 75 9.36 8.50 -8.92
C ARG A 75 8.94 8.29 -7.46
N ALA A 76 7.76 7.73 -7.24
CA ALA A 76 7.28 7.42 -5.89
C ALA A 76 8.23 6.45 -5.17
N MET A 77 8.65 5.37 -5.85
CA MET A 77 9.59 4.39 -5.31
C MET A 77 10.97 4.98 -5.05
N ALA A 78 11.45 5.93 -5.87
CA ALA A 78 12.70 6.63 -5.60
C ALA A 78 12.66 7.41 -4.28
N ALA A 79 11.52 8.01 -3.93
CA ALA A 79 11.33 8.71 -2.66
C ALA A 79 11.18 7.73 -1.46
N ILE A 80 10.53 6.58 -1.69
CA ILE A 80 10.20 5.61 -0.64
C ILE A 80 11.37 4.68 -0.29
N SER A 81 12.14 4.23 -1.28
CA SER A 81 13.16 3.19 -1.14
C SER A 81 14.25 3.49 -0.09
N PRO A 82 14.73 4.74 0.09
CA PRO A 82 15.71 5.04 1.14
C PRO A 82 15.17 4.75 2.55
N LEU A 83 13.91 5.08 2.83
CA LEU A 83 13.30 4.83 4.13
C LEU A 83 13.14 3.32 4.37
N ILE A 84 12.66 2.60 3.36
CA ILE A 84 12.53 1.13 3.41
C ILE A 84 13.89 0.47 3.66
N GLY A 85 14.91 0.83 2.88
CA GLY A 85 16.25 0.25 3.00
C GLY A 85 16.82 0.45 4.40
N ARG A 86 16.68 1.65 4.97
CA ARG A 86 17.15 1.96 6.33
C ARG A 86 16.41 1.17 7.42
N HIS A 87 15.09 1.04 7.31
CA HIS A 87 14.29 0.40 8.35
C HIS A 87 14.39 -1.13 8.31
N PHE A 88 14.34 -1.71 7.11
CA PHE A 88 14.33 -3.15 6.93
C PHE A 88 15.74 -3.75 6.81
N GLY A 89 16.79 -2.92 6.80
CA GLY A 89 18.18 -3.36 6.64
C GLY A 89 18.48 -3.88 5.24
N LEU A 90 17.78 -3.36 4.23
CA LEU A 90 17.85 -3.84 2.85
C LEU A 90 18.72 -2.89 2.01
N GLN A 91 19.60 -3.46 1.20
CA GLN A 91 20.25 -2.67 0.14
C GLN A 91 19.18 -2.32 -0.91
N PRO A 92 19.09 -1.05 -1.35
CA PRO A 92 18.10 -0.65 -2.36
C PRO A 92 18.16 -1.51 -3.64
N SER A 93 19.35 -1.99 -4.01
CA SER A 93 19.58 -2.87 -5.15
C SER A 93 18.95 -4.26 -5.02
N PHE A 94 18.46 -4.66 -3.84
CA PHE A 94 17.72 -5.90 -3.62
C PHE A 94 16.20 -5.73 -3.61
N LEU A 95 15.70 -4.49 -3.59
CA LEU A 95 14.27 -4.25 -3.70
C LEU A 95 13.80 -4.61 -5.12
N ARG A 96 12.88 -5.56 -5.19
CA ARG A 96 12.19 -5.96 -6.43
C ARG A 96 10.70 -5.84 -6.18
N VAL A 97 10.00 -5.22 -7.13
CA VAL A 97 8.54 -5.07 -7.07
C VAL A 97 7.94 -6.30 -7.74
N HIS A 98 7.26 -7.12 -6.94
CA HIS A 98 6.55 -8.31 -7.42
C HIS A 98 5.22 -7.94 -8.09
N ASP A 99 4.42 -7.12 -7.40
CA ASP A 99 3.17 -6.55 -7.91
C ASP A 99 3.02 -5.11 -7.42
N ALA A 100 2.37 -4.27 -8.22
CA ALA A 100 2.08 -2.88 -7.89
C ALA A 100 0.81 -2.43 -8.64
N PHE A 101 -0.14 -1.92 -7.88
CA PHE A 101 -1.43 -1.49 -8.37
C PHE A 101 -1.98 -0.34 -7.52
N VAL A 102 -2.83 0.48 -8.12
CA VAL A 102 -3.63 1.48 -7.40
C VAL A 102 -4.99 0.86 -7.12
N VAL A 103 -5.40 0.83 -5.86
CA VAL A 103 -6.70 0.32 -5.43
C VAL A 103 -7.68 1.46 -5.16
N LYS A 104 -8.95 1.25 -5.51
CA LYS A 104 -10.04 2.19 -5.24
C LYS A 104 -11.09 1.54 -4.34
N TYR A 105 -11.25 2.11 -3.15
CA TYR A 105 -12.33 1.74 -2.24
C TYR A 105 -13.49 2.72 -2.36
N THR A 106 -14.72 2.21 -2.36
CA THR A 106 -15.95 3.01 -2.31
C THR A 106 -16.98 2.31 -1.42
N ALA A 107 -17.89 3.07 -0.81
CA ALA A 107 -18.91 2.49 0.08
C ALA A 107 -19.91 1.59 -0.67
N GLN A 108 -20.15 1.84 -1.97
CA GLN A 108 -21.14 1.14 -2.79
C GLN A 108 -20.59 -0.05 -3.58
N ALA A 109 -19.26 -0.11 -3.78
CA ALA A 109 -18.60 -1.24 -4.40
C ALA A 109 -17.73 -1.97 -3.37
N GLN A 110 -16.41 -1.91 -3.50
CA GLN A 110 -15.51 -2.52 -2.53
C GLN A 110 -15.20 -1.54 -1.39
N ALA A 111 -15.81 -1.76 -0.22
CA ALA A 111 -15.59 -0.93 0.97
C ALA A 111 -14.50 -1.46 1.92
N LYS A 112 -14.10 -2.72 1.75
CA LYS A 112 -13.09 -3.39 2.58
C LYS A 112 -12.44 -4.55 1.83
N LEU A 113 -11.32 -5.01 2.36
CA LEU A 113 -10.68 -6.28 2.00
C LEU A 113 -10.70 -7.21 3.23
N PRO A 114 -11.02 -8.51 3.08
CA PRO A 114 -10.94 -9.46 4.20
C PRO A 114 -9.50 -9.58 4.75
N MET A 115 -9.39 -10.06 5.98
CA MET A 115 -8.08 -10.34 6.60
C MET A 115 -7.29 -11.35 5.78
N HIS A 116 -6.02 -11.06 5.50
CA HIS A 116 -5.17 -11.92 4.68
C HIS A 116 -3.67 -11.74 4.99
N PHE A 117 -2.86 -12.52 4.29
CA PHE A 117 -1.42 -12.32 4.16
C PHE A 117 -1.12 -11.95 2.72
N ASP A 118 -0.07 -11.18 2.52
CA ASP A 118 0.41 -10.87 1.18
C ASP A 118 1.40 -11.92 0.70
N GLU A 119 1.40 -12.18 -0.60
CA GLU A 119 2.43 -12.99 -1.27
C GLU A 119 3.69 -12.13 -1.52
N SER A 120 4.24 -11.57 -0.45
CA SER A 120 5.40 -10.69 -0.49
C SER A 120 6.31 -10.90 0.73
N GLN A 121 7.58 -10.49 0.63
CA GLN A 121 8.43 -10.34 1.81
C GLN A 121 8.12 -9.04 2.55
N LEU A 122 7.77 -8.01 1.80
CA LEU A 122 7.51 -6.66 2.28
C LEU A 122 6.36 -6.09 1.46
N SER A 123 5.36 -5.57 2.16
CA SER A 123 4.24 -4.85 1.57
C SER A 123 4.30 -3.37 1.91
N ILE A 124 3.78 -2.57 0.98
CA ILE A 124 3.75 -1.11 1.07
C ILE A 124 2.35 -0.64 0.73
N THR A 125 1.80 0.23 1.57
CA THR A 125 0.57 0.98 1.31
C THR A 125 0.87 2.47 1.38
N LEU A 126 0.29 3.21 0.44
CA LEU A 126 0.51 4.65 0.24
C LEU A 126 -0.87 5.31 0.02
N PRO A 127 -1.40 6.04 1.01
CA PRO A 127 -2.63 6.80 0.83
C PRO A 127 -2.42 7.93 -0.18
N LEU A 128 -3.26 7.98 -1.22
CA LEU A 128 -3.15 8.94 -2.31
C LEU A 128 -4.16 10.10 -2.22
N ASN A 129 -5.26 9.93 -1.48
CA ASN A 129 -6.26 10.96 -1.23
C ASN A 129 -6.28 11.39 0.24
N ASP A 130 -6.95 12.50 0.54
CA ASP A 130 -6.99 13.07 1.88
C ASP A 130 -7.86 12.20 2.80
N SER A 131 -7.52 12.13 4.09
CA SER A 131 -8.34 11.40 5.06
C SER A 131 -9.71 12.06 5.28
N ALA A 132 -9.87 13.33 4.89
CA ALA A 132 -11.16 14.02 4.83
C ALA A 132 -12.07 13.53 3.69
N ASP A 133 -11.51 12.88 2.65
CA ASP A 133 -12.29 12.40 1.50
C ASP A 133 -13.08 11.11 1.78
N TYR A 134 -12.84 10.47 2.94
CA TYR A 134 -13.49 9.21 3.32
C TYR A 134 -13.56 8.99 4.83
N VAL A 135 -14.54 8.19 5.28
CA VAL A 135 -14.71 7.81 6.69
C VAL A 135 -14.21 6.38 6.91
N GLY A 136 -13.41 6.17 7.96
CA GLY A 136 -12.83 4.87 8.30
C GLY A 136 -11.53 4.56 7.55
N GLY A 137 -11.33 3.29 7.18
CA GLY A 137 -10.16 2.84 6.41
C GLY A 137 -8.88 2.63 7.23
N GLY A 138 -7.75 2.62 6.53
CA GLY A 138 -6.47 2.15 7.04
C GLY A 138 -6.30 0.65 6.92
N THR A 139 -5.19 0.13 7.45
CA THR A 139 -4.84 -1.29 7.43
C THR A 139 -4.88 -1.85 8.84
N TYR A 140 -5.76 -2.82 9.09
CA TYR A 140 -5.96 -3.41 10.42
C TYR A 140 -4.99 -4.55 10.66
N PHE A 141 -4.03 -4.38 11.57
CA PHE A 141 -3.13 -5.49 11.91
C PHE A 141 -3.69 -6.28 13.09
N CYS A 142 -3.87 -7.59 12.90
CA CYS A 142 -4.45 -8.46 13.93
C CYS A 142 -3.62 -8.46 15.23
N SER A 143 -2.29 -8.47 15.09
CA SER A 143 -1.32 -8.38 16.19
C SER A 143 -1.39 -7.05 16.95
N LEU A 144 -1.78 -5.96 16.28
CA LEU A 144 -1.92 -4.64 16.90
C LEU A 144 -3.32 -4.37 17.45
N ARG A 145 -4.31 -5.15 17.03
CA ARG A 145 -5.73 -4.95 17.32
C ARG A 145 -6.21 -3.52 17.01
N ARG A 146 -5.63 -2.90 15.99
CA ARG A 146 -6.01 -1.58 15.50
C ARG A 146 -5.64 -1.39 14.04
N ALA A 147 -6.35 -0.48 13.38
CA ALA A 147 -5.96 0.03 12.08
C ALA A 147 -4.85 1.08 12.21
N LEU A 148 -3.88 1.00 11.30
CA LEU A 148 -2.95 2.09 11.04
C LEU A 148 -3.44 2.86 9.80
N ARG A 149 -3.64 4.16 9.97
CA ARG A 149 -4.18 5.06 8.94
C ARG A 149 -3.21 6.23 8.76
N PRO A 150 -2.11 6.05 8.00
CA PRO A 150 -1.26 7.18 7.62
C PRO A 150 -2.06 8.22 6.82
N GLU A 151 -1.66 9.49 6.94
CA GLU A 151 -2.16 10.57 6.08
C GLU A 151 -1.64 10.45 4.65
N ARG A 152 -2.25 11.19 3.72
CA ARG A 152 -1.82 11.28 2.32
C ARG A 152 -0.30 11.48 2.18
N GLY A 153 0.30 10.74 1.25
CA GLY A 153 1.72 10.85 0.93
C GLY A 153 2.66 10.26 1.97
N ARG A 154 2.15 9.79 3.12
CA ARG A 154 2.92 8.99 4.08
C ARG A 154 2.92 7.52 3.68
N LEU A 155 3.81 6.77 4.31
CA LEU A 155 4.04 5.36 4.01
C LEU A 155 3.58 4.50 5.19
N LEU A 156 2.93 3.38 4.89
CA LEU A 156 2.85 2.23 5.77
C LEU A 156 3.52 1.04 5.09
N ALA A 157 4.55 0.48 5.70
CA ALA A 157 5.26 -0.70 5.20
C ALA A 157 5.34 -1.78 6.28
N PHE A 158 5.24 -3.05 5.90
CA PHE A 158 5.15 -4.16 6.85
C PHE A 158 5.61 -5.47 6.22
N ASP A 159 6.08 -6.42 7.03
CA ASP A 159 6.42 -7.77 6.54
C ASP A 159 5.16 -8.44 5.95
N GLY A 160 5.25 -9.03 4.75
CA GLY A 160 4.08 -9.55 4.01
C GLY A 160 3.36 -10.72 4.69
N ASP A 161 4.03 -11.42 5.60
CA ASP A 161 3.47 -12.50 6.42
C ASP A 161 2.71 -11.99 7.67
N LEU A 162 2.45 -10.69 7.76
CA LEU A 162 1.58 -10.10 8.78
C LEU A 162 0.11 -10.22 8.38
N MET A 163 -0.68 -10.82 9.26
CA MET A 163 -2.13 -10.90 9.13
C MET A 163 -2.73 -9.50 9.27
N HIS A 164 -3.26 -8.97 8.18
CA HIS A 164 -3.78 -7.61 8.07
C HIS A 164 -5.08 -7.49 7.26
#